data_AF-A0A363UBR1-F1
#
_entry.id   AF-A0A363UBR1-F1
#
_cell.length_a   1.000
_cell.length_b   1.000
_cell.length_c   1.000
_cell.angle_alpha   90.00
_cell.angle_beta   90.00
_cell.angle_gamma   90.00
#
_symmetry.space_group_name_H-M   'P 1'
#
loop_
_entity.id
_entity.type
_entity.pdbx_description
1 polymer ?
#
loop_
_entity_poly.entity_id
_entity_poly.type
_entity_poly.pdbx_seq_one_letter_code
_entity_poly.pdbx_strand_id
1 'polypeptide(L)'
;EWWGRIKKKYIAQSGNLGALIGFITIVISGLTASQTAFYIGITLLGFGTGISTIANLSLMFDLTVPEKVGLYIGAWGFSNGLSRLVGLLMAGVVADLATQLTGDALHGYLVVFGIEALMMLAAAIMLYRIDVGVFQKKAHEPSFTDKVAAVAD
;
A
#
# COMPACT_ATOMS: atom_id res chain seq x y z
N GLU A 1 6.01 -21.69 11.74
CA GLU A 1 7.08 -21.36 10.78
C GLU A 1 7.17 -19.85 10.58
N TRP A 2 8.13 -19.18 11.21
CA TRP A 2 8.23 -17.70 11.25
C TRP A 2 9.12 -17.11 10.15
N TRP A 3 9.96 -17.94 9.52
CA TRP A 3 10.88 -17.56 8.44
C TRP A 3 10.15 -17.15 7.14
N GLY A 4 8.95 -17.68 6.91
CA GLY A 4 8.13 -17.33 5.75
C GLY A 4 7.58 -15.90 5.78
N ARG A 5 7.27 -15.38 6.97
CA ARG A 5 6.66 -14.05 7.15
C ARG A 5 7.63 -12.91 6.79
N ILE A 6 8.89 -13.07 7.16
CA ILE A 6 9.98 -12.12 6.83
C ILE A 6 10.15 -12.05 5.30
N LYS A 7 10.20 -13.21 4.62
CA LYS A 7 10.29 -13.27 3.15
C LYS A 7 9.10 -12.60 2.47
N LYS A 8 7.87 -12.80 2.97
CA LYS A 8 6.65 -12.18 2.43
C LYS A 8 6.64 -10.65 2.55
N LYS A 9 7.18 -10.09 3.65
CA LYS A 9 7.36 -8.63 3.79
C LYS A 9 8.28 -8.07 2.69
N TYR A 10 9.39 -8.74 2.40
CA TYR A 10 10.30 -8.30 1.33
C TYR A 10 9.63 -8.38 -0.05
N ILE A 11 8.81 -9.39 -0.30
CA ILE A 11 8.04 -9.51 -1.55
C ILE A 11 7.04 -8.34 -1.66
N ALA A 12 6.30 -8.01 -0.60
CA ALA A 12 5.40 -6.86 -0.58
C ALA A 12 6.14 -5.54 -0.84
N GLN A 13 7.32 -5.36 -0.24
CA GLN A 13 8.16 -4.19 -0.48
C GLN A 13 8.63 -4.10 -1.93
N SER A 14 9.03 -5.22 -2.53
CA SER A 14 9.45 -5.25 -3.94
C SER A 14 8.30 -4.87 -4.88
N GLY A 15 7.07 -5.31 -4.57
CA GLY A 15 5.86 -4.88 -5.27
C GLY A 15 5.60 -3.39 -5.14
N ASN A 16 5.74 -2.83 -3.92
CA ASN A 16 5.57 -1.40 -3.70
C ASN A 16 6.59 -0.55 -4.46
N LEU A 17 7.85 -0.99 -4.51
CA LEU A 17 8.89 -0.30 -5.28
C LEU A 17 8.64 -0.40 -6.79
N GLY A 18 8.21 -1.56 -7.29
CA GLY A 18 7.84 -1.72 -8.69
C GLY A 18 6.69 -0.79 -9.10
N ALA A 19 5.67 -0.67 -8.24
CA ALA A 19 4.55 0.24 -8.45
C ALA A 19 4.98 1.71 -8.43
N LEU A 20 5.86 2.10 -7.49
CA LEU A 20 6.43 3.44 -7.44
C LEU A 20 7.21 3.80 -8.71
N ILE A 21 8.03 2.87 -9.23
CA ILE A 21 8.75 3.05 -10.50
C ILE A 21 7.76 3.22 -11.66
N GLY A 22 6.67 2.45 -11.66
CA GLY A 22 5.58 2.58 -12.62
C GLY A 22 4.96 3.99 -12.60
N PHE A 23 4.61 4.50 -11.43
CA PHE A 23 4.10 5.88 -11.27
C PHE A 23 5.08 6.94 -11.77
N ILE A 24 6.36 6.84 -11.39
CA ILE A 24 7.39 7.79 -11.85
C ILE A 24 7.51 7.76 -13.38
N THR A 25 7.46 6.57 -13.98
CA THR A 25 7.52 6.39 -15.43
C THR A 25 6.30 7.01 -16.12
N ILE A 26 5.09 6.86 -15.55
CA ILE A 26 3.88 7.52 -16.04
C ILE A 26 4.04 9.05 -16.01
N VAL A 27 4.55 9.62 -14.92
CA VAL A 27 4.76 11.07 -14.82
C VAL A 27 5.76 11.56 -15.86
N ILE A 28 6.91 10.88 -16.02
CA ILE A 28 7.91 11.22 -17.04
C ILE A 28 7.34 11.08 -18.45
N SER A 29 6.48 10.08 -18.68
CA SER A 29 5.87 9.85 -20.00
C SER A 29 4.98 11.00 -20.45
N GLY A 30 4.23 11.64 -19.53
CA GLY A 30 3.42 12.79 -19.88
C GLY A 30 4.25 14.06 -20.13
N LEU A 31 5.37 14.23 -19.42
CA LEU A 31 6.31 15.33 -19.68
C LEU A 31 7.03 15.20 -21.03
N THR A 32 7.25 13.98 -21.49
CA THR A 32 7.91 13.67 -22.78
C THR A 32 6.91 13.40 -23.91
N ALA A 33 5.61 13.46 -23.62
CA ALA A 33 4.52 13.08 -24.53
C ALA A 33 4.71 11.68 -25.18
N SER A 34 5.29 10.73 -24.45
CA SER A 34 5.63 9.39 -24.96
C SER A 34 4.60 8.33 -24.55
N GLN A 35 3.80 7.88 -25.52
CA GLN A 35 2.80 6.82 -25.30
C GLN A 35 3.45 5.46 -24.96
N THR A 36 4.63 5.16 -25.50
CA THR A 36 5.37 3.93 -25.19
C THR A 36 5.80 3.91 -23.72
N ALA A 37 6.36 5.01 -23.22
CA ALA A 37 6.74 5.13 -21.82
C ALA A 37 5.52 4.99 -20.89
N PHE A 38 4.38 5.55 -21.28
CA PHE A 38 3.13 5.42 -20.53
C PHE A 38 2.68 3.96 -20.38
N TYR A 39 2.69 3.17 -21.47
CA TYR A 39 2.33 1.75 -21.41
C TYR A 39 3.31 0.92 -20.57
N ILE A 40 4.61 1.22 -20.64
CA ILE A 40 5.60 0.60 -19.77
C ILE A 40 5.28 0.93 -18.30
N GLY A 41 4.99 2.19 -17.99
CA GLY A 41 4.63 2.66 -16.66
C GLY A 41 3.39 1.96 -16.10
N ILE A 42 2.31 1.85 -16.88
CA ILE A 42 1.09 1.12 -16.49
C ILE A 42 1.40 -0.36 -16.24
N THR A 43 2.21 -0.98 -17.10
CA THR A 43 2.56 -2.41 -16.95
C THR A 43 3.32 -2.64 -15.65
N LEU A 44 4.33 -1.81 -15.35
CA LEU A 44 5.08 -1.87 -14.10
C LEU A 44 4.20 -1.61 -12.88
N LEU A 45 3.27 -0.65 -12.98
CA LEU A 45 2.30 -0.36 -11.93
C LEU A 45 1.41 -1.57 -11.64
N GLY A 46 0.85 -2.19 -12.69
CA GLY A 46 0.02 -3.39 -12.56
C GLY A 46 0.77 -4.57 -11.93
N PHE A 47 2.00 -4.82 -12.38
CA PHE A 47 2.84 -5.87 -11.79
C PHE A 47 3.19 -5.60 -10.33
N GLY A 48 3.64 -4.38 -10.00
CA GLY A 48 4.02 -4.01 -8.64
C GLY A 48 2.86 -4.08 -7.66
N THR A 49 1.70 -3.54 -8.04
CA THR A 49 0.48 -3.57 -7.23
C THR A 49 -0.06 -5.00 -7.07
N GLY A 50 0.01 -5.84 -8.10
CA GLY A 50 -0.36 -7.24 -8.05
C GLY A 50 0.48 -8.04 -7.04
N ILE A 51 1.81 -7.92 -7.12
CA ILE A 51 2.75 -8.56 -6.19
C ILE A 51 2.49 -8.09 -4.74
N SER A 52 2.34 -6.77 -4.54
CA SER A 52 2.09 -6.20 -3.22
C SER A 52 0.78 -6.69 -2.61
N THR A 53 -0.29 -6.77 -3.42
CA THR A 53 -1.61 -7.22 -2.96
C THR A 53 -1.57 -8.67 -2.48
N ILE A 54 -1.00 -9.58 -3.26
CA ILE A 54 -0.92 -11.00 -2.90
C ILE A 54 -0.04 -11.20 -1.66
N ALA A 55 1.10 -10.51 -1.59
CA ALA A 55 2.00 -10.61 -0.46
C ALA A 55 1.38 -10.07 0.84
N ASN A 56 0.70 -8.91 0.78
CA ASN A 56 0.03 -8.32 1.93
C ASN A 56 -1.15 -9.18 2.41
N LEU A 57 -1.95 -9.72 1.49
CA LEU A 57 -3.06 -10.61 1.84
C LEU A 57 -2.55 -11.89 2.50
N SER A 58 -1.49 -12.50 1.96
CA SER A 58 -0.87 -13.68 2.55
C SER A 58 -0.30 -13.41 3.94
N LEU A 59 0.34 -12.25 4.14
CA LEU A 59 0.85 -11.83 5.44
C LEU A 59 -0.29 -11.64 6.45
N MET A 60 -1.41 -11.04 6.02
CA MET A 60 -2.58 -10.86 6.89
C MET A 60 -3.18 -12.20 7.33
N PHE A 61 -3.32 -13.16 6.41
CA PHE A 61 -3.83 -14.49 6.76
C PHE A 61 -2.91 -15.21 7.76
N ASP A 62 -1.59 -15.10 7.59
CA ASP A 62 -0.63 -15.68 8.54
C ASP A 62 -0.75 -15.07 9.96
N LEU A 63 -1.21 -13.82 10.07
CA LEU A 63 -1.36 -13.09 11.34
C LEU A 63 -2.74 -13.27 11.99
N THR A 64 -3.68 -13.91 11.29
CA THR A 64 -5.07 -14.04 11.75
C THR A 64 -5.27 -15.31 12.58
N VAL A 65 -5.88 -15.18 13.76
CA VAL A 65 -6.24 -16.33 14.62
C VAL A 65 -7.46 -17.06 14.04
N PRO A 66 -7.51 -18.41 14.03
CA PRO A 66 -8.58 -19.18 13.37
C PRO A 66 -10.00 -18.80 13.80
N GLU A 67 -10.18 -18.45 15.08
CA GLU A 67 -11.49 -18.13 15.68
C GLU A 67 -12.08 -16.79 15.22
N LYS A 68 -11.26 -15.89 14.63
CA LYS A 68 -11.69 -14.55 14.20
C LYS A 68 -11.47 -14.28 12.71
N VAL A 69 -11.23 -15.33 11.91
CA VAL A 69 -10.87 -15.19 10.50
C VAL A 69 -11.92 -14.41 9.71
N GLY A 70 -13.21 -14.69 9.92
CA GLY A 70 -14.31 -13.99 9.23
C GLY A 70 -14.40 -12.50 9.56
N LEU A 71 -14.14 -12.12 10.81
CA LEU A 71 -14.16 -10.71 11.24
C LEU A 71 -13.00 -9.92 10.62
N TYR A 72 -11.78 -10.46 10.65
CA TYR A 72 -10.61 -9.78 10.08
C TYR A 72 -10.67 -9.73 8.55
N ILE A 73 -11.14 -10.79 7.88
CA ILE A 73 -11.35 -10.80 6.43
C ILE A 73 -12.45 -9.83 6.04
N GLY A 74 -13.57 -9.80 6.76
CA GLY A 74 -14.66 -8.86 6.53
C GLY A 74 -14.22 -7.40 6.71
N ALA A 75 -13.49 -7.10 7.79
CA ALA A 75 -12.94 -5.77 8.04
C ALA A 75 -11.94 -5.35 6.96
N TRP A 76 -11.07 -6.25 6.51
CA TRP A 76 -10.13 -5.99 5.42
C TRP A 76 -10.86 -5.72 4.10
N GLY A 77 -11.83 -6.57 3.73
CA GLY A 77 -12.61 -6.41 2.50
C GLY A 77 -13.40 -5.10 2.49
N PHE A 78 -14.04 -4.77 3.61
CA PHE A 78 -14.74 -3.49 3.79
C PHE A 78 -13.78 -2.31 3.66
N SER A 79 -12.65 -2.35 4.38
CA SER A 79 -11.64 -1.28 4.34
C SER A 79 -11.06 -1.08 2.95
N ASN A 80 -10.77 -2.18 2.23
CA ASN A 80 -10.24 -2.13 0.86
C ASN A 80 -11.29 -1.58 -0.13
N GLY A 81 -12.55 -2.01 0.00
CA GLY A 81 -13.65 -1.48 -0.80
C GLY A 81 -13.88 0.02 -0.58
N LEU A 82 -13.93 0.44 0.68
CA LEU A 82 -14.07 1.85 1.05
C LEU A 82 -12.88 2.69 0.57
N SER A 83 -11.66 2.18 0.73
CA SER A 83 -10.44 2.85 0.25
C SER A 83 -10.47 3.05 -1.27
N ARG A 84 -10.92 2.05 -2.03
CA ARG A 84 -11.08 2.16 -3.48
C ARG A 84 -12.15 3.18 -3.87
N LEU A 85 -13.29 3.16 -3.19
CA LEU A 85 -14.37 4.11 -3.45
C LEU A 85 -13.89 5.55 -3.24
N VAL A 86 -13.28 5.82 -2.08
CA VAL A 86 -12.73 7.14 -1.75
C VAL A 86 -11.61 7.51 -2.72
N GLY A 87 -10.69 6.59 -3.01
CA GLY A 87 -9.59 6.82 -3.95
C GLY A 87 -10.06 7.19 -5.35
N LEU A 88 -11.02 6.45 -5.91
CA LEU A 88 -11.59 6.72 -7.24
C LEU A 88 -12.31 8.07 -7.29
N LEU A 89 -13.12 8.37 -6.27
CA LEU A 89 -13.82 9.65 -6.17
C LEU A 89 -12.83 10.82 -6.08
N MET A 90 -11.84 10.71 -5.19
CA MET A 90 -10.84 11.76 -4.97
C MET A 90 -9.95 11.94 -6.20
N ALA A 91 -9.55 10.86 -6.87
CA ALA A 91 -8.77 10.94 -8.10
C ALA A 91 -9.52 11.71 -9.20
N GLY A 92 -10.82 11.45 -9.36
CA GLY A 92 -11.67 12.19 -10.32
C GLY A 92 -11.79 13.67 -9.96
N VAL A 93 -12.15 13.99 -8.71
CA VAL A 93 -12.27 15.38 -8.25
C VAL A 93 -10.96 16.15 -8.39
N VAL A 94 -9.84 15.53 -8.02
CA VAL A 94 -8.52 16.16 -8.16
C VAL A 94 -8.15 16.33 -9.64
N ALA A 95 -8.43 15.35 -10.50
CA ALA A 95 -8.20 15.47 -11.94
C ALA A 95 -9.01 16.63 -12.55
N ASP A 96 -10.29 16.75 -12.18
CA ASP A 96 -11.19 17.79 -12.69
C ASP A 96 -10.73 19.18 -12.24
N LEU A 97 -10.42 19.36 -10.95
CA LEU A 97 -9.92 20.62 -10.42
C LEU A 97 -8.56 20.99 -11.00
N ALA A 98 -7.65 20.03 -11.09
CA ALA A 98 -6.33 20.26 -11.67
C ALA A 98 -6.46 20.64 -13.15
N THR A 99 -7.30 19.95 -13.93
CA THR A 99 -7.57 20.28 -15.34
C THR A 99 -8.14 21.68 -15.51
N GLN A 100 -9.07 22.09 -14.65
CA GLN A 100 -9.63 23.45 -14.69
C GLN A 100 -8.57 24.52 -14.39
N LEU A 101 -7.62 24.23 -13.49
CA LEU A 101 -6.55 25.15 -13.12
C LEU A 101 -5.41 25.19 -14.15
N THR A 102 -5.06 24.06 -14.76
CA THR A 102 -3.98 23.94 -15.74
C THR A 102 -4.43 24.31 -17.15
N GLY A 103 -5.74 24.25 -17.43
CA GLY A 103 -6.32 24.48 -18.75
C GLY A 103 -6.14 23.31 -19.73
N ASP A 104 -5.57 22.18 -19.27
CA ASP A 104 -5.31 21.00 -20.09
C ASP A 104 -5.40 19.71 -19.25
N ALA A 105 -6.10 18.71 -19.81
CA ALA A 105 -6.40 17.45 -19.15
C ALA A 105 -5.15 16.62 -18.88
N LEU A 106 -4.16 16.64 -19.78
CA LEU A 106 -2.90 15.91 -19.58
C LEU A 106 -2.22 16.35 -18.29
N HIS A 107 -2.12 17.67 -18.08
CA HIS A 107 -1.54 18.24 -16.87
C HIS A 107 -2.37 17.93 -15.62
N GLY A 108 -3.69 17.88 -15.74
CA GLY A 108 -4.58 17.45 -14.65
C GLY A 108 -4.30 16.02 -14.19
N TYR A 109 -4.17 15.08 -15.12
CA TYR A 109 -3.82 13.69 -14.80
C TYR A 109 -2.39 13.54 -14.27
N LEU A 110 -1.43 14.32 -14.77
CA LEU A 110 -0.06 14.34 -14.25
C LEU A 110 -0.01 14.73 -12.76
N VAL A 111 -0.86 15.66 -12.33
CA VAL A 111 -0.98 16.03 -10.91
C VAL A 111 -1.48 14.84 -10.09
N VAL A 112 -2.52 14.14 -10.56
CA VAL A 112 -3.05 12.94 -9.86
C VAL A 112 -1.99 11.86 -9.74
N PHE A 113 -1.34 11.48 -10.85
CA PHE A 113 -0.27 10.48 -10.82
C PHE A 113 0.91 10.90 -9.95
N GLY A 114 1.24 12.19 -9.90
CA GLY A 114 2.26 12.73 -9.00
C GLY A 114 1.89 12.59 -7.53
N ILE A 115 0.64 12.88 -7.16
CA ILE A 115 0.13 12.69 -5.79
C ILE A 115 0.18 11.20 -5.42
N GLU A 116 -0.30 10.31 -6.30
CA GLU A 116 -0.27 8.86 -6.07
C GLU A 116 1.17 8.34 -5.92
N ALA A 117 2.11 8.84 -6.71
CA ALA A 117 3.54 8.52 -6.57
C ALA A 117 4.08 8.89 -5.19
N LEU A 118 3.73 10.07 -4.66
CA LEU A 118 4.14 10.53 -3.34
C LEU A 118 3.51 9.68 -2.22
N MET A 119 2.22 9.34 -2.35
CA MET A 119 1.55 8.44 -1.41
C MET A 119 2.20 7.05 -1.40
N MET A 120 2.55 6.54 -2.58
CA MET A 120 3.21 5.25 -2.72
C MET A 120 4.63 5.26 -2.14
N LEU A 121 5.37 6.36 -2.33
CA LEU A 121 6.67 6.57 -1.71
C LEU A 121 6.54 6.60 -0.17
N ALA A 122 5.56 7.32 0.36
CA ALA A 122 5.29 7.35 1.80
C ALA A 122 4.98 5.94 2.34
N ALA A 123 4.15 5.17 1.63
CA ALA A 123 3.84 3.79 2.00
C ALA A 123 5.08 2.88 1.98
N ALA A 124 5.94 3.02 0.96
CA ALA A 124 7.20 2.28 0.86
C ALA A 124 8.16 2.62 2.01
N ILE A 125 8.25 3.90 2.40
CA ILE A 125 9.06 4.36 3.55
C ILE A 125 8.50 3.81 4.86
N MET A 126 7.18 3.88 5.06
CA MET A 126 6.53 3.34 6.26
C MET A 126 6.80 1.84 6.39
N LEU A 127 6.64 1.06 5.32
CA LEU A 127 6.88 -0.38 5.34
C LEU A 127 8.36 -0.73 5.58
N TYR A 128 9.28 0.10 5.08
CA TYR A 128 10.70 0.00 5.39
C TYR A 128 11.00 0.25 6.88
N ARG A 129 10.38 1.28 7.47
CA ARG A 129 10.55 1.65 8.89
C ARG A 129 9.88 0.70 9.89
N ILE A 130 8.99 -0.19 9.45
CA ILE A 130 8.44 -1.24 10.32
C ILE A 130 9.57 -2.22 10.66
N ASP A 131 10.22 -2.01 11.80
CA ASP A 131 11.22 -2.92 12.34
C ASP A 131 10.52 -4.16 12.90
N VAL A 132 10.71 -5.28 12.20
CA VAL A 132 10.12 -6.58 12.60
C VAL A 132 10.66 -7.00 13.98
N GLY A 133 11.88 -6.61 14.34
CA GLY A 133 12.51 -6.93 15.62
C GLY A 133 11.93 -6.16 16.81
N VAL A 134 11.48 -4.92 16.61
CA VAL A 134 10.80 -4.15 17.67
C VAL A 134 9.35 -4.63 17.87
N PHE A 135 8.67 -5.03 16.79
CA PHE A 135 7.38 -5.70 16.87
C PHE A 135 7.47 -7.06 17.58
N GLN A 136 8.56 -7.81 17.36
CA GLN A 136 8.86 -9.06 18.08
C GLN A 136 8.99 -8.85 19.59
N LYS A 137 9.68 -7.79 20.04
CA LYS A 137 9.82 -7.49 21.47
C LYS A 137 8.49 -7.07 22.12
N LYS A 138 7.70 -6.22 21.47
CA LYS A 138 6.40 -5.76 22.01
C LYS A 138 5.33 -6.84 22.05
N ALA A 139 5.36 -7.82 21.15
CA ALA A 139 4.42 -8.95 21.16
C ALA A 139 4.73 -10.01 22.23
N HIS A 140 5.87 -9.91 22.93
CA HIS A 140 6.25 -10.78 24.05
C HIS A 140 6.27 -10.06 25.40
N GLU A 141 5.93 -8.77 25.44
CA GLU A 141 5.67 -8.10 26.71
C GLU A 141 4.27 -8.52 27.19
N PRO A 142 4.15 -9.16 28.37
CA PRO A 142 2.86 -9.50 28.94
C PRO A 142 2.01 -8.24 29.03
N SER A 143 0.74 -8.36 28.64
CA SER A 143 -0.22 -7.26 28.66
C SER A 143 -0.28 -6.67 30.06
N PHE A 144 -0.63 -5.38 30.19
CA PHE A 144 -0.82 -4.74 31.49
C PHE A 144 -1.79 -5.55 32.37
N THR A 145 -2.76 -6.24 31.75
CA THR A 145 -3.69 -7.17 32.39
C THR A 145 -3.01 -8.39 33.02
N ASP A 146 -2.00 -8.97 32.36
CA ASP A 146 -1.26 -10.14 32.85
C ASP A 146 -0.33 -9.75 34.01
N LYS A 147 0.22 -8.54 33.99
CA LYS A 147 1.03 -7.99 35.08
C LYS A 147 0.19 -7.69 36.33
N VAL A 148 -1.07 -7.30 36.17
CA VAL A 148 -1.98 -7.08 37.31
C VAL A 148 -2.46 -8.41 37.88
N ALA A 149 -2.69 -9.44 37.05
CA ALA A 149 -3.04 -10.77 37.51
C ALA A 149 -1.89 -11.43 38.31
N ALA A 150 -0.64 -11.30 37.84
CA ALA A 150 0.53 -11.90 38.50
C ALA A 150 0.94 -11.23 39.84
N VAL A 151 0.36 -10.08 40.17
CA VAL A 151 0.61 -9.36 41.45
C VAL A 151 -0.59 -9.52 42.40
N ALA A 152 -1.70 -10.07 41.91
CA ALA A 152 -2.92 -10.32 42.69
C ALA A 152 -2.99 -11.74 43.30
N ASP A 153 -2.04 -12.62 42.94
CA ASP A 153 -1.75 -13.91 43.61
C ASP A 153 -0.56 -13.77 44.58
#